data_AF-A0AAN9LMF1-F1
#
_entry.id   AF-A0AAN9LMF1-F1
#
_cell.length_a   1.000
_cell.length_b   1.000
_cell.length_c   1.000
_cell.angle_alpha   90.00
_cell.angle_beta   90.00
_cell.angle_gamma   90.00
#
_symmetry.space_group_name_H-M   'P 1'
#
loop_
_entity.id
_entity.type
_entity.pdbx_description
1 polymer ?
#
loop_
_entity_poly.entity_id
_entity_poly.type
_entity_poly.pdbx_seq_one_letter_code
_entity_poly.pdbx_strand_id
1 'polypeptide(L)'
;MATEESTPSNLDDYSFSSTVIKFDRPIPLLRGPLPAGPSDNPSAGPSILAFRDSRAWASAFIACERKIVEQCEEGARIGCAVSASRKCKPPWWKVLVDPKPSDLKERELCETREMADCLAATKEKCVGFARDKCLVPFRDARIKVGKGVLKPKDAAKLIGWASMPDSENSLWLMTQMGSLYLIRGDSGVAYCRASELLGSDDCVRCISGDRQQGTKN
;
A
#
# COMPACT_ATOMS: atom_id res chain seq x y z
N MET A 1 -32.14 -28.76 -61.24
CA MET A 1 -30.89 -28.99 -60.50
C MET A 1 -30.42 -27.65 -60.00
N ALA A 2 -30.64 -27.36 -58.72
CA ALA A 2 -30.01 -26.27 -58.00
C ALA A 2 -30.10 -26.66 -56.51
N THR A 3 -29.00 -27.18 -56.00
CA THR A 3 -28.78 -27.50 -54.58
C THR A 3 -28.49 -26.19 -53.87
N GLU A 4 -29.38 -25.76 -52.97
CA GLU A 4 -29.08 -24.67 -52.04
C GLU A 4 -28.11 -25.17 -50.97
N GLU A 5 -26.93 -24.56 -50.97
CA GLU A 5 -25.82 -24.83 -50.08
C GLU A 5 -26.07 -24.09 -48.76
N SER A 6 -26.41 -24.82 -47.70
CA SER A 6 -26.59 -24.27 -46.36
C SER A 6 -25.22 -23.98 -45.73
N THR A 7 -24.77 -22.73 -45.87
CA THR A 7 -23.64 -22.22 -45.08
C THR A 7 -24.05 -22.13 -43.61
N PRO A 8 -23.28 -22.71 -42.66
CA PRO A 8 -23.61 -22.59 -41.25
C PRO A 8 -23.41 -21.14 -40.81
N SER A 9 -24.49 -20.49 -40.39
CA SER A 9 -24.50 -19.15 -39.84
C SER A 9 -23.81 -19.12 -38.48
N ASN A 10 -22.48 -19.05 -38.48
CA ASN A 10 -21.71 -18.71 -37.29
C ASN A 10 -21.80 -17.18 -37.10
N LEU A 11 -22.97 -16.72 -36.66
CA LEU A 11 -23.29 -15.33 -36.35
C LEU A 11 -22.94 -15.02 -34.88
N ASP A 12 -21.69 -15.30 -34.49
CA ASP A 12 -21.22 -14.81 -33.20
C ASP A 12 -21.09 -13.28 -33.30
N ASP A 13 -21.83 -12.57 -32.44
CA ASP A 13 -21.85 -11.10 -32.41
C ASP A 13 -20.57 -10.56 -31.75
N TYR A 14 -19.54 -10.36 -32.57
CA TYR A 14 -18.25 -9.76 -32.18
C TYR A 14 -18.30 -8.22 -32.09
N SER A 15 -19.50 -7.62 -31.97
CA SER A 15 -19.64 -6.17 -31.80
C SER A 15 -18.94 -5.68 -30.53
N PHE A 16 -18.33 -4.48 -30.58
CA PHE A 16 -17.72 -3.86 -29.40
C PHE A 16 -18.70 -3.82 -28.21
N SER A 17 -19.98 -3.60 -28.49
CA SER A 17 -21.05 -3.60 -27.47
C SER A 17 -21.22 -4.94 -26.75
N SER A 18 -20.89 -6.08 -27.36
CA SER A 18 -20.99 -7.41 -26.72
C SER A 18 -19.84 -7.67 -25.74
N THR A 19 -18.73 -6.93 -25.85
CA THR A 19 -17.55 -7.06 -24.97
C THR A 19 -17.46 -5.96 -23.90
N VAL A 20 -18.30 -4.93 -23.96
CA VAL A 20 -18.31 -3.83 -22.99
C VAL A 20 -19.07 -4.23 -21.73
N ILE A 21 -18.32 -4.49 -20.66
CA ILE A 21 -18.88 -4.65 -19.31
C ILE A 21 -19.15 -3.25 -18.73
N LYS A 22 -20.42 -2.87 -18.65
CA LYS A 22 -20.85 -1.65 -17.95
C LYS A 22 -20.82 -1.92 -16.44
N PHE A 23 -20.11 -1.09 -15.70
CA PHE A 23 -20.22 -1.09 -14.24
C PHE A 23 -21.41 -0.23 -13.83
N ASP A 24 -22.37 -0.82 -13.10
CA ASP A 24 -23.58 -0.13 -12.61
C ASP A 24 -23.26 1.09 -11.73
N ARG A 25 -22.08 1.10 -11.11
CA ARG A 25 -21.56 2.23 -10.33
C ARG A 25 -20.11 2.46 -10.71
N PRO A 26 -19.69 3.68 -11.05
CA PRO A 26 -18.28 3.97 -11.28
C PRO A 26 -17.52 3.66 -9.98
N ILE A 27 -16.48 2.84 -10.08
CA ILE A 27 -15.58 2.57 -8.96
C ILE A 27 -14.90 3.91 -8.64
N PRO A 28 -15.11 4.48 -7.43
CA PRO A 28 -14.49 5.74 -7.08
C PRO A 28 -12.98 5.56 -7.09
N LEU A 29 -12.28 6.41 -7.85
CA LEU A 29 -10.83 6.38 -7.90
C LEU A 29 -10.25 6.64 -6.51
N LEU A 30 -9.24 5.85 -6.12
CA LEU A 30 -8.53 6.03 -4.86
C LEU A 30 -7.91 7.42 -4.76
N ARG A 31 -7.48 7.96 -5.90
CA ARG A 31 -6.92 9.31 -6.03
C ARG A 31 -7.62 10.04 -7.17
N GLY A 32 -8.02 11.27 -6.92
CA GLY A 32 -8.61 12.16 -7.92
C GLY A 32 -7.60 13.19 -8.43
N PRO A 33 -7.81 13.76 -9.63
CA PRO A 33 -7.00 14.85 -10.12
C PRO A 33 -7.24 16.13 -9.31
N LEU A 34 -6.17 16.81 -8.92
CA LEU A 34 -6.17 18.17 -8.39
C LEU A 34 -5.24 19.04 -9.24
N PRO A 35 -5.51 20.36 -9.35
CA PRO A 35 -4.59 21.27 -10.03
C PRO A 35 -3.18 21.16 -9.45
N ALA A 36 -2.18 21.03 -10.32
CA ALA A 36 -0.78 21.04 -9.93
C ALA A 36 -0.39 22.43 -9.41
N GLY A 37 0.35 22.46 -8.32
CA GLY A 37 0.86 23.66 -7.69
C GLY A 37 2.21 24.10 -8.27
N PRO A 38 2.67 25.32 -7.96
CA PRO A 38 3.91 25.87 -8.51
C PRO A 38 5.17 25.07 -8.15
N SER A 39 5.12 24.27 -7.07
CA SER A 39 6.24 23.44 -6.60
C SER A 39 6.30 22.06 -7.26
N ASP A 40 5.27 21.66 -8.01
CA ASP A 40 5.27 20.37 -8.70
C ASP A 40 5.98 20.46 -10.05
N ASN A 41 6.43 19.31 -10.55
CA ASN A 41 7.15 19.24 -11.81
C ASN A 41 6.22 19.69 -12.97
N PRO A 42 6.54 20.79 -13.68
CA PRO A 42 5.69 21.28 -14.77
C PRO A 42 5.58 20.30 -15.93
N SER A 43 6.54 19.37 -16.07
CA SER A 43 6.51 18.32 -17.10
C SER A 43 5.51 17.19 -16.82
N ALA A 44 5.00 17.08 -15.59
CA ALA A 44 4.03 16.03 -15.20
C ALA A 44 2.58 16.35 -15.61
N GLY A 45 2.35 17.53 -16.18
CA GLY A 45 1.05 18.00 -16.63
C GLY A 45 0.32 18.89 -15.61
N PRO A 46 -0.89 19.36 -15.96
CA PRO A 46 -1.61 20.37 -15.17
C PRO A 46 -2.26 19.82 -13.90
N SER A 47 -2.24 18.50 -13.70
CA SER A 47 -2.97 17.82 -12.63
C SER A 47 -2.09 16.80 -11.90
N ILE A 48 -2.29 16.70 -10.59
CA ILE A 48 -1.68 15.67 -9.74
C ILE A 48 -2.76 14.75 -9.17
N LEU A 49 -2.41 13.51 -8.83
CA LEU A 49 -3.33 12.56 -8.20
C LEU A 49 -3.21 12.62 -6.68
N ALA A 50 -4.31 12.93 -5.99
CA ALA A 50 -4.37 13.02 -4.55
C ALA A 50 -5.56 12.24 -3.94
N PHE A 51 -5.36 11.72 -2.74
CA PHE A 51 -6.44 11.18 -1.92
C PHE A 51 -7.38 12.32 -1.49
N ARG A 52 -8.67 12.00 -1.35
CA ARG A 52 -9.71 12.96 -0.98
C ARG A 52 -9.50 13.58 0.40
N ASP A 53 -9.00 12.80 1.34
CA ASP A 53 -8.76 13.17 2.74
C ASP A 53 -7.79 12.15 3.38
N SER A 54 -7.31 12.41 4.60
CA SER A 54 -6.38 11.53 5.31
C SER A 54 -6.99 10.18 5.68
N ARG A 55 -8.32 10.11 5.85
CA ARG A 55 -9.04 8.85 6.10
C ARG A 55 -9.04 7.94 4.87
N ALA A 56 -9.23 8.50 3.67
CA ALA A 56 -9.16 7.79 2.41
C ALA A 56 -7.73 7.31 2.11
N TRP A 57 -6.72 8.09 2.49
CA TRP A 57 -5.33 7.64 2.44
C TRP A 57 -5.08 6.46 3.38
N ALA A 58 -5.51 6.56 4.64
CA ALA A 58 -5.29 5.52 5.65
C ALA A 58 -6.03 4.22 5.31
N SER A 59 -7.27 4.31 4.82
CA SER A 59 -8.03 3.13 4.38
C SER A 59 -7.37 2.45 3.18
N ALA A 60 -6.86 3.24 2.23
CA ALA A 60 -6.12 2.70 1.09
C ALA A 60 -4.79 2.07 1.50
N PHE A 61 -4.10 2.61 2.50
CA PHE A 61 -2.88 2.02 3.05
C PHE A 61 -3.16 0.67 3.71
N ILE A 62 -4.16 0.60 4.59
CA ILE A 62 -4.56 -0.65 5.25
C ILE A 62 -5.02 -1.69 4.22
N ALA A 63 -5.75 -1.26 3.19
CA ALA A 63 -6.16 -2.15 2.11
C ALA A 63 -4.97 -2.68 1.29
N CYS A 64 -3.96 -1.84 1.04
CA CYS A 64 -2.70 -2.23 0.41
C CYS A 64 -1.99 -3.29 1.26
N GLU A 65 -1.78 -3.02 2.55
CA GLU A 65 -1.09 -3.94 3.46
C GLU A 65 -1.81 -5.28 3.51
N ARG A 66 -3.12 -5.27 3.75
CA ARG A 66 -3.93 -6.49 3.81
C ARG A 66 -3.79 -7.30 2.54
N LYS A 67 -3.87 -6.67 1.37
CA LYS A 67 -3.78 -7.38 0.08
C LYS A 67 -2.40 -8.00 -0.14
N ILE A 68 -1.33 -7.32 0.25
CA ILE A 68 0.03 -7.88 0.14
C ILE A 68 0.23 -9.01 1.16
N VAL A 69 -0.30 -8.88 2.39
CA VAL A 69 -0.28 -9.97 3.38
C VAL A 69 -0.99 -11.20 2.84
N GLU A 70 -2.22 -11.06 2.33
CA GLU A 70 -3.00 -12.16 1.76
C GLU A 70 -2.23 -12.88 0.63
N GLN A 71 -1.65 -12.13 -0.30
CA GLN A 71 -0.86 -12.71 -1.39
C GLN A 71 0.43 -13.37 -0.91
N CYS A 72 1.10 -12.77 0.08
CA CYS A 72 2.31 -13.32 0.68
C CYS A 72 2.01 -14.61 1.43
N GLU A 73 0.91 -14.68 2.19
CA GLU A 73 0.49 -15.88 2.90
C GLU A 73 0.11 -17.01 1.94
N GLU A 74 -0.55 -16.70 0.82
CA GLU A 74 -0.84 -17.69 -0.22
C GLU A 74 0.44 -18.25 -0.84
N GLY A 75 1.39 -17.37 -1.19
CA GLY A 75 2.71 -17.77 -1.66
C GLY A 75 3.48 -18.60 -0.61
N ALA A 76 3.35 -18.23 0.66
CA ALA A 76 3.95 -18.93 1.78
C ALA A 76 3.36 -20.33 1.97
N ARG A 77 2.06 -20.56 1.74
CA ARG A 77 1.46 -21.91 1.78
C ARG A 77 2.14 -22.84 0.81
N ILE A 78 2.31 -22.41 -0.43
CA ILE A 78 2.99 -23.19 -1.47
C ILE A 78 4.46 -23.38 -1.11
N GLY A 79 5.16 -22.30 -0.76
CA GLY A 79 6.59 -22.36 -0.41
C GLY A 79 6.89 -23.25 0.80
N CYS A 80 6.06 -23.16 1.84
CA CYS A 80 6.19 -23.98 3.05
C CYS A 80 5.84 -25.45 2.79
N ALA A 81 4.84 -25.74 1.97
CA ALA A 81 4.54 -27.12 1.57
C ALA A 81 5.74 -27.76 0.81
N VAL A 82 6.34 -27.02 -0.13
CA VAL A 82 7.55 -27.48 -0.84
C VAL A 82 8.73 -27.66 0.10
N SER A 83 8.93 -26.72 1.03
CA SER A 83 10.01 -26.80 2.03
C SER A 83 9.84 -27.99 2.97
N ALA A 84 8.63 -28.19 3.49
CA ALA A 84 8.27 -29.32 4.34
C ALA A 84 8.50 -30.65 3.61
N SER A 85 8.06 -30.75 2.36
CA SER A 85 8.26 -31.96 1.55
C SER A 85 9.74 -32.27 1.31
N ARG A 86 10.58 -31.25 1.12
CA ARG A 86 12.04 -31.42 0.97
C ARG A 86 12.69 -31.88 2.28
N LYS A 87 12.25 -31.35 3.42
CA LYS A 87 12.78 -31.71 4.75
C LYS A 87 12.37 -33.12 5.18
N CYS A 88 11.13 -33.52 4.89
CA CYS A 88 10.55 -34.78 5.34
C CYS A 88 10.75 -35.94 4.34
N LYS A 89 11.41 -35.70 3.21
CA LYS A 89 11.67 -36.73 2.21
C LYS A 89 12.64 -37.79 2.78
N PRO A 90 12.28 -39.08 2.77
CA PRO A 90 13.20 -40.12 3.17
C PRO A 90 14.36 -40.22 2.16
N PRO A 91 15.55 -40.68 2.60
CA PRO A 91 16.64 -40.99 1.68
C PRO A 91 16.18 -41.93 0.57
N TRP A 92 16.63 -41.68 -0.67
CA TRP A 92 16.19 -42.43 -1.85
C TRP A 92 16.39 -43.95 -1.72
N TRP A 93 17.42 -44.39 -1.00
CA TRP A 93 17.71 -45.80 -0.79
C TRP A 93 16.69 -46.52 0.11
N LYS A 94 16.01 -45.81 1.04
CA LYS A 94 14.97 -46.43 1.89
C LYS A 94 13.77 -46.89 1.07
N VAL A 95 13.43 -46.13 0.02
CA VAL A 95 12.31 -46.45 -0.89
C VAL A 95 12.57 -47.70 -1.72
N LEU A 96 13.85 -48.04 -1.95
CA LEU A 96 14.24 -49.23 -2.72
C LEU A 96 14.27 -50.51 -1.87
N VAL A 97 14.51 -50.39 -0.56
CA VAL A 97 14.73 -51.54 0.31
C VAL A 97 13.42 -52.05 0.92
N ASP A 98 12.49 -51.16 1.31
CA ASP A 98 11.19 -51.58 1.85
C ASP A 98 10.16 -50.43 1.83
N PRO A 99 9.29 -50.32 0.80
CA PRO A 99 8.26 -49.30 0.73
C PRO A 99 7.11 -49.62 1.70
N LYS A 100 7.33 -49.39 2.99
CA LYS A 100 6.30 -49.61 4.02
C LYS A 100 5.25 -48.49 4.01
N PRO A 101 3.95 -48.81 4.10
CA PRO A 101 2.88 -47.82 4.20
C PRO A 101 3.00 -46.94 5.47
N SER A 102 3.69 -47.40 6.51
CA SER A 102 3.99 -46.58 7.70
C SER A 102 4.92 -45.41 7.41
N ASP A 103 5.85 -45.55 6.44
CA ASP A 103 6.81 -44.50 6.06
C ASP A 103 6.10 -43.31 5.37
N LEU A 104 5.01 -43.58 4.66
CA LEU A 104 4.15 -42.54 4.07
C LEU A 104 3.37 -41.76 5.14
N LYS A 105 2.85 -42.46 6.16
CA LYS A 105 2.10 -41.83 7.25
C LYS A 105 3.01 -40.99 8.16
N GLU A 106 4.22 -41.48 8.44
CA GLU A 106 5.23 -40.72 9.18
C GLU A 106 5.65 -39.46 8.42
N ARG A 107 5.81 -39.58 7.10
CA ARG A 107 6.10 -38.43 6.23
C ARG A 107 4.99 -37.40 6.25
N GLU A 108 3.73 -37.80 6.14
CA GLU A 108 2.59 -36.88 6.18
C GLU A 108 2.55 -36.09 7.51
N LEU A 109 2.79 -36.76 8.64
CA LEU A 109 2.87 -36.13 9.95
C LEU A 109 4.03 -35.14 10.04
N CYS A 110 5.20 -35.49 9.51
CA CYS A 110 6.34 -34.59 9.42
C CYS A 110 6.01 -33.37 8.55
N GLU A 111 5.45 -33.58 7.35
CA GLU A 111 5.14 -32.51 6.41
C GLU A 111 4.12 -31.54 7.01
N THR A 112 3.09 -32.06 7.70
CA THR A 112 2.09 -31.25 8.39
C THR A 112 2.71 -30.38 9.47
N ARG A 113 3.60 -30.94 10.30
CA ARG A 113 4.30 -30.19 11.36
C ARG A 113 5.23 -29.12 10.79
N GLU A 114 6.10 -29.50 9.86
CA GLU A 114 7.08 -28.57 9.26
C GLU A 114 6.38 -27.46 8.46
N MET A 115 5.26 -27.76 7.81
CA MET A 115 4.45 -26.75 7.11
C MET A 115 3.81 -25.77 8.10
N ALA A 116 3.22 -26.26 9.19
CA ALA A 116 2.61 -25.42 10.22
C ALA A 116 3.63 -24.45 10.85
N ASP A 117 4.81 -24.97 11.22
CA ASP A 117 5.89 -24.17 11.80
C ASP A 117 6.42 -23.12 10.81
N CYS A 118 6.62 -23.51 9.55
CA CYS A 118 7.03 -22.61 8.49
C CYS A 118 6.00 -21.49 8.24
N LEU A 119 4.72 -21.82 8.22
CA LEU A 119 3.65 -20.84 8.01
C LEU A 119 3.54 -19.87 9.17
N ALA A 120 3.59 -20.35 10.41
CA ALA A 120 3.58 -19.51 11.60
C ALA A 120 4.72 -18.48 11.55
N ALA A 121 5.94 -18.92 11.25
CA ALA A 121 7.11 -18.04 11.13
C ALA A 121 7.04 -17.07 9.94
N THR A 122 6.29 -17.40 8.88
CA THR A 122 6.21 -16.58 7.67
C THR A 122 5.14 -15.48 7.77
N LYS A 123 4.07 -15.69 8.54
CA LYS A 123 3.00 -14.69 8.73
C LYS A 123 3.54 -13.33 9.19
N GLU A 124 4.42 -13.31 10.19
CA GLU A 124 5.03 -12.06 10.69
C GLU A 124 5.91 -11.40 9.62
N LYS A 125 6.64 -12.19 8.83
CA LYS A 125 7.46 -11.70 7.72
C LYS A 125 6.59 -11.09 6.61
N CYS A 126 5.42 -11.67 6.34
CA CYS A 126 4.47 -11.13 5.38
C CYS A 126 3.92 -9.76 5.81
N VAL A 127 3.65 -9.57 7.10
CA VAL A 127 3.24 -8.26 7.65
C VAL A 127 4.35 -7.23 7.48
N GLY A 128 5.59 -7.57 7.85
CA GLY A 128 6.74 -6.68 7.65
C GLY A 128 6.95 -6.31 6.19
N PHE A 129 6.92 -7.32 5.30
CA PHE A 129 7.04 -7.12 3.86
C PHE A 129 5.93 -6.22 3.30
N ALA A 130 4.68 -6.45 3.69
CA ALA A 130 3.55 -5.64 3.26
C ALA A 130 3.72 -4.18 3.66
N ARG A 131 4.11 -3.94 4.92
CA ARG A 131 4.38 -2.60 5.43
C ARG A 131 5.48 -1.91 4.65
N ASP A 132 6.63 -2.56 4.46
CA ASP A 132 7.77 -2.00 3.72
C ASP A 132 7.39 -1.63 2.28
N LYS A 133 6.57 -2.46 1.62
CA LYS A 133 6.12 -2.21 0.24
C LYS A 133 5.04 -1.13 0.14
N CYS A 134 4.15 -1.01 1.12
CA CYS A 134 3.13 0.03 1.12
C CYS A 134 3.65 1.39 1.62
N LEU A 135 4.65 1.44 2.50
CA LEU A 135 5.13 2.68 3.12
C LEU A 135 5.65 3.71 2.11
N VAL A 136 6.60 3.35 1.25
CA VAL A 136 7.25 4.32 0.34
C VAL A 136 6.25 4.97 -0.61
N PRO A 137 5.40 4.23 -1.35
CA PRO A 137 4.43 4.83 -2.28
C PRO A 137 3.34 5.67 -1.60
N PHE A 138 3.02 5.37 -0.33
CA PHE A 138 2.02 6.12 0.43
C PHE A 138 2.59 7.34 1.15
N ARG A 139 3.88 7.31 1.52
CA ARG A 139 4.58 8.44 2.14
C ARG A 139 4.65 9.66 1.22
N ASP A 140 4.86 9.42 -0.07
CA ASP A 140 4.97 10.47 -1.08
C ASP A 140 3.63 10.80 -1.75
N ALA A 141 2.58 10.03 -1.44
CA ALA A 141 1.24 10.26 -1.94
C ALA A 141 0.66 11.59 -1.44
N ARG A 142 -0.08 12.24 -2.32
CA ARG A 142 -0.71 13.53 -2.05
C ARG A 142 -2.06 13.33 -1.36
N ILE A 143 -2.34 14.13 -0.35
CA ILE A 143 -3.61 14.15 0.39
C ILE A 143 -4.19 15.54 0.27
N LYS A 144 -5.44 15.65 -0.16
CA LYS A 144 -6.19 16.90 -0.17
C LYS A 144 -6.40 17.39 1.26
N VAL A 145 -6.05 18.64 1.52
CA VAL A 145 -6.15 19.30 2.82
C VAL A 145 -7.13 20.47 2.73
N GLY A 146 -8.04 20.57 3.71
CA GLY A 146 -8.96 21.69 3.81
C GLY A 146 -8.25 22.99 4.16
N LYS A 147 -8.80 24.14 3.74
CA LYS A 147 -8.28 25.46 4.13
C LYS A 147 -8.29 25.57 5.67
N GLY A 148 -7.13 25.82 6.29
CA GLY A 148 -7.00 25.99 7.75
C GLY A 148 -6.67 24.74 8.58
N VAL A 149 -6.37 23.59 7.97
CA VAL A 149 -6.02 22.35 8.71
C VAL A 149 -4.59 22.35 9.24
N LEU A 150 -3.66 23.09 8.62
CA LEU A 150 -2.38 23.40 9.25
C LEU A 150 -2.60 24.59 10.18
N LYS A 151 -2.72 24.33 11.49
CA LYS A 151 -2.70 25.42 12.47
C LYS A 151 -1.37 26.17 12.28
N PRO A 152 -1.38 27.51 12.20
CA PRO A 152 -0.15 28.30 12.03
C PRO A 152 0.94 27.96 13.06
N LYS A 153 0.52 27.54 14.27
CA LYS A 153 1.41 27.09 15.34
C LYS A 153 2.17 25.80 15.02
N ASP A 154 1.57 24.87 14.30
CA ASP A 154 2.17 23.58 13.95
C ASP A 154 3.15 23.75 12.77
N ALA A 155 2.83 24.66 11.83
CA ALA A 155 3.75 25.06 10.78
C ALA A 155 4.96 25.85 11.32
N ALA A 156 4.73 26.77 12.27
CA ALA A 156 5.81 27.50 12.95
C ALA A 156 6.73 26.56 13.76
N LYS A 157 6.18 25.49 14.35
CA LYS A 157 6.95 24.47 15.07
C LYS A 157 7.85 23.64 14.15
N LEU A 158 7.37 23.31 12.95
CA LEU A 158 8.17 22.62 11.92
C LEU A 158 9.29 23.52 11.38
N ILE A 159 9.04 24.81 11.21
CA ILE A 159 10.06 25.79 10.78
C ILE A 159 11.10 26.02 11.90
N GLY A 160 10.67 26.08 13.16
CA GLY A 160 11.55 26.28 14.32
C GLY A 160 12.52 25.12 14.61
N TRP A 161 12.27 23.92 14.07
CA TRP A 161 13.21 22.80 14.16
C TRP A 161 14.32 22.86 13.11
N ALA A 162 14.07 23.53 11.98
CA ALA A 162 15.06 23.72 10.92
C ALA A 162 15.94 24.97 11.13
N SER A 163 15.62 25.80 12.12
CA SER A 163 16.36 27.01 12.45
C SER A 163 16.33 27.21 13.96
N MET A 164 17.45 26.98 14.64
CA MET A 164 17.64 27.33 16.06
C MET A 164 17.65 28.86 16.21
N PRO A 165 16.65 29.50 16.85
CA PRO A 165 16.68 30.94 17.08
C PRO A 165 17.01 31.21 18.55
N ASP A 166 18.08 31.96 18.81
CA ASP A 166 18.53 32.32 20.17
C ASP A 166 17.71 33.42 20.87
N SER A 167 16.51 33.79 20.38
CA SER A 167 15.68 34.78 21.08
C SER A 167 14.18 34.76 20.72
N GLU A 168 13.35 35.08 21.71
CA GLU A 168 11.88 35.17 21.61
C GLU A 168 11.39 36.21 20.58
N ASN A 169 12.16 37.27 20.32
CA ASN A 169 11.83 38.26 19.30
C ASN A 169 11.94 37.72 17.86
N SER A 170 12.80 36.74 17.62
CA SER A 170 12.96 36.12 16.29
C SER A 170 11.84 35.11 15.98
N LEU A 171 11.24 34.50 17.00
CA LEU A 171 10.09 33.61 16.88
C LEU A 171 8.86 34.35 16.34
N TRP A 172 8.65 35.60 16.79
CA TRP A 172 7.52 36.43 16.35
C TRP A 172 7.66 36.87 14.89
N LEU A 173 8.87 37.27 14.48
CA LEU A 173 9.20 37.59 13.08
C LEU A 173 9.09 36.36 12.15
N MET A 174 9.51 35.18 12.61
CA MET A 174 9.32 33.92 11.88
C MET A 174 7.86 33.47 11.83
N THR A 175 7.05 33.79 12.84
CA THR A 175 5.60 33.56 12.82
C THR A 175 4.92 34.49 11.80
N GLN A 176 5.40 35.72 11.65
CA GLN A 176 4.87 36.70 10.70
C GLN A 176 5.31 36.39 9.25
N MET A 177 6.55 35.95 9.03
CA MET A 177 7.03 35.47 7.72
C MET A 177 6.50 34.07 7.35
N GLY A 178 6.37 33.16 8.31
CA GLY A 178 5.75 31.85 8.12
C GLY A 178 4.25 31.95 7.83
N SER A 179 3.57 32.95 8.41
CA SER A 179 2.21 33.32 8.00
C SER A 179 2.15 33.88 6.59
N LEU A 180 3.20 34.55 6.09
CA LEU A 180 3.25 35.09 4.74
C LEU A 180 3.54 34.00 3.69
N TYR A 181 4.30 32.96 4.04
CA TYR A 181 4.53 31.79 3.16
C TYR A 181 3.32 30.86 3.06
N LEU A 182 2.42 30.85 4.04
CA LEU A 182 1.17 30.07 4.01
C LEU A 182 -0.02 30.84 3.41
N ILE A 183 0.12 32.15 3.19
CA ILE A 183 -0.86 32.98 2.47
C ILE A 183 -0.26 33.31 1.10
N ARG A 184 0.01 32.29 0.29
CA ARG A 184 0.30 32.50 -1.14
C ARG A 184 -0.50 31.52 -1.98
N GLY A 185 -1.62 32.00 -2.48
CA GLY A 185 -2.52 31.29 -3.38
C GLY A 185 -3.97 31.57 -3.03
N ASP A 186 -4.44 32.74 -3.47
CA ASP A 186 -5.87 32.89 -3.72
C ASP A 186 -6.27 31.83 -4.77
N SER A 187 -7.46 31.23 -4.60
CA SER A 187 -8.02 30.06 -5.33
C SER A 187 -7.42 28.65 -5.07
N GLY A 188 -8.25 27.78 -4.47
CA GLY A 188 -8.32 26.35 -4.82
C GLY A 188 -7.50 25.37 -3.98
N VAL A 189 -8.20 24.54 -3.17
CA VAL A 189 -7.78 23.23 -2.64
C VAL A 189 -6.26 23.01 -2.43
N ALA A 190 -5.79 23.12 -1.19
CA ALA A 190 -4.44 22.72 -0.82
C ALA A 190 -4.30 21.18 -0.78
N TYR A 191 -3.11 20.67 -1.06
CA TYR A 191 -2.73 19.28 -0.81
C TYR A 191 -1.32 19.23 -0.22
N CYS A 192 -1.04 18.19 0.55
CA CYS A 192 0.27 17.94 1.15
C CYS A 192 0.70 16.51 0.86
N ARG A 193 2.00 16.23 0.99
CA ARG A 193 2.48 14.83 1.06
C ARG A 193 2.05 14.22 2.39
N ALA A 194 1.81 12.92 2.41
CA ALA A 194 1.59 12.22 3.68
C ALA A 194 2.77 12.40 4.65
N SER A 195 4.01 12.40 4.13
CA SER A 195 5.22 12.71 4.93
C SER A 195 5.19 14.09 5.61
N GLU A 196 4.50 15.07 5.04
CA GLU A 196 4.40 16.42 5.62
C GLU A 196 3.35 16.50 6.74
N LEU A 197 2.47 15.51 6.85
CA LEU A 197 1.45 15.42 7.91
C LEU A 197 1.91 14.57 9.11
N LEU A 198 3.17 14.10 9.10
CA LEU A 198 3.78 13.37 10.20
C LEU A 198 3.86 14.26 11.44
N GLY A 199 2.90 14.09 12.35
CA GLY A 199 2.82 14.82 13.62
C GLY A 199 1.60 15.73 13.79
N SER A 200 0.84 16.00 12.73
CA SER A 200 -0.38 16.82 12.79
C SER A 200 -1.67 16.05 12.52
N ASP A 201 -1.62 14.98 11.72
CA ASP A 201 -2.79 14.17 11.36
C ASP A 201 -2.76 12.79 12.04
N ASP A 202 -3.81 12.47 12.80
CA ASP A 202 -3.90 11.21 13.55
C ASP A 202 -3.93 9.97 12.64
N CYS A 203 -4.58 10.04 11.48
CA CYS A 203 -4.66 8.91 10.55
C CYS A 203 -3.30 8.62 9.92
N VAL A 204 -2.50 9.65 9.62
CA VAL A 204 -1.14 9.51 9.09
C VAL A 204 -0.15 9.08 10.18
N ARG A 205 -0.28 9.64 11.38
CA ARG A 205 0.59 9.33 12.53
C ARG A 205 0.49 7.88 12.98
N CYS A 206 -0.71 7.33 13.08
CA CYS A 206 -0.92 5.94 13.52
C CYS A 206 -0.25 4.92 12.58
N ILE A 207 -0.16 5.23 11.29
CA ILE A 207 0.41 4.33 10.27
C ILE A 207 1.92 4.50 10.14
N SER A 208 2.38 5.75 10.19
CA SER A 208 3.79 6.10 9.98
C SER A 208 4.64 5.99 11.24
N GLY A 209 4.03 5.66 12.39
CA GLY A 209 4.68 5.61 13.69
C GLY A 209 6.01 4.85 13.65
N ASP A 210 7.08 5.64 13.72
CA ASP A 210 8.42 5.20 14.10
C ASP A 210 8.29 4.41 15.40
N ARG A 211 8.77 3.18 15.36
CA ARG A 211 8.96 2.36 16.55
C ARG A 211 9.98 3.13 17.40
N GLN A 212 9.55 3.83 18.44
CA GLN A 212 10.42 3.99 19.60
C GLN A 212 10.71 2.57 20.09
N GLN A 213 11.81 2.01 19.62
CA GLN A 213 12.49 0.92 20.31
C GLN A 213 12.92 1.50 21.65
N GLY A 214 12.04 1.37 22.64
CA GLY A 214 12.42 1.44 24.03
C GLY A 214 13.32 0.24 24.30
N THR A 215 14.62 0.42 24.07
CA THR A 215 15.66 -0.29 24.80
C THR A 215 15.45 0.06 26.27
N LYS A 216 14.72 -0.78 27.00
CA LYS A 216 14.89 -0.89 28.44
C LYS A 216 16.09 -1.81 28.67
N ASN A 217 17.19 -1.19 29.10
CA ASN A 217 18.27 -1.87 29.82
C ASN A 217 17.74 -2.45 31.12
#